data_AF-A0A957U6L3-F1
#
_entry.id   AF-A0A957U6L3-F1
#
_cell.length_a   1.000
_cell.length_b   1.000
_cell.length_c   1.000
_cell.angle_alpha   90.00
_cell.angle_beta   90.00
_cell.angle_gamma   90.00
#
_symmetry.space_group_name_H-M   'P 1'
#
loop_
_entity.id
_entity.type
_entity.pdbx_description
1 polymer ?
#
loop_
_entity_poly.entity_id
_entity_poly.type
_entity_poly.pdbx_seq_one_letter_code
_entity_poly.pdbx_strand_id
1 'polypeptide(L)'
;MKMKLPLFLAALLVLGLALFGAATPALAAPAAQDAPADTTQVWMSDVYPAADAPGMLQMVALYPNNAAEVVSIYLTKGAIVE
;
A
#
# COMPACT_ATOMS: atom_id res chain seq x y z
N MET A 1 47.20 -17.86 4.69
CA MET A 1 45.77 -18.09 5.00
C MET A 1 44.97 -16.82 4.72
N LYS A 2 44.48 -16.66 3.48
CA LYS A 2 43.82 -15.46 2.92
C LYS A 2 42.28 -15.57 2.89
N MET A 3 41.65 -16.06 3.97
CA MET A 3 40.19 -16.29 4.03
C MET A 3 39.42 -15.31 4.93
N LYS A 4 40.08 -14.32 5.54
CA LYS A 4 39.45 -13.44 6.54
C LYS A 4 38.61 -12.31 5.93
N LEU A 5 39.00 -11.80 4.75
CA LEU A 5 38.34 -10.68 4.07
C LEU A 5 36.97 -11.04 3.44
N PRO A 6 36.80 -12.17 2.71
CA PRO A 6 35.50 -12.50 2.12
C PRO A 6 34.46 -12.89 3.17
N LEU A 7 34.89 -13.50 4.29
CA LEU A 7 34.01 -13.85 5.40
C LEU A 7 33.47 -12.59 6.11
N PHE A 8 34.29 -11.55 6.22
CA PHE A 8 33.90 -10.27 6.81
C PHE A 8 32.90 -9.52 5.92
N LEU A 9 33.09 -9.55 4.60
CA LEU A 9 32.17 -8.93 3.65
C LEU A 9 30.81 -9.66 3.61
N ALA A 10 30.82 -10.99 3.69
CA ALA A 10 29.60 -11.79 3.81
C ALA A 10 28.86 -11.50 5.12
N ALA A 11 29.58 -11.36 6.24
CA ALA A 11 28.98 -10.96 7.52
C ALA A 11 28.36 -9.56 7.47
N LEU A 12 29.01 -8.60 6.80
CA LEU A 12 28.47 -7.25 6.62
C LEU A 12 27.23 -7.23 5.72
N LEU A 13 27.21 -8.04 4.65
CA LEU A 13 26.05 -8.19 3.77
C LEU A 13 24.84 -8.79 4.52
N VAL A 14 25.07 -9.83 5.33
CA VAL A 14 24.02 -10.46 6.14
C VAL A 14 23.51 -9.51 7.22
N LEU A 15 24.40 -8.73 7.84
CA LEU A 15 24.01 -7.72 8.83
C LEU A 15 23.26 -6.54 8.19
N GLY A 16 23.66 -6.12 6.99
CA GLY A 16 22.97 -5.10 6.21
C GLY A 16 21.56 -5.53 5.79
N LEU A 17 21.38 -6.79 5.38
CA LEU A 17 20.06 -7.34 5.03
C LEU A 17 19.14 -7.45 6.26
N ALA A 18 19.71 -7.75 7.43
CA ALA A 18 18.95 -7.83 8.68
C ALA A 18 18.49 -6.46 9.21
N LEU A 19 19.26 -5.39 8.95
CA LEU A 19 18.93 -4.02 9.38
C LEU A 19 18.00 -3.27 8.41
N PHE A 20 17.92 -3.69 7.14
CA PHE A 20 16.97 -3.17 6.15
C PHE A 20 15.67 -4.00 6.07
N GLY A 21 15.53 -5.02 6.91
CA GLY A 21 14.33 -5.84 7.03
C GLY A 21 13.17 -5.08 7.68
N ALA A 22 12.31 -4.53 6.83
CA ALA A 22 10.89 -4.30 7.10
C ALA A 22 10.54 -3.29 8.21
N ALA A 23 10.84 -2.01 7.97
CA ALA A 23 9.95 -0.94 8.43
C ALA A 23 8.85 -0.70 7.37
N THR A 24 8.10 -1.74 6.98
CA THR A 24 6.79 -1.53 6.37
C THR A 24 5.86 -1.12 7.50
N PRO A 25 5.38 0.14 7.57
CA PRO A 25 4.31 0.45 8.49
C PRO A 25 3.17 -0.51 8.17
N ALA A 26 2.74 -1.28 9.17
CA ALA A 26 1.54 -2.07 9.02
C ALA A 26 0.39 -1.08 8.83
N LEU A 27 -0.06 -0.92 7.58
CA LEU A 27 -1.29 -0.19 7.29
C LEU A 27 -2.39 -0.98 8.01
N ALA A 28 -2.92 -0.40 9.09
CA ALA A 28 -4.01 -1.03 9.81
C ALA A 28 -5.17 -1.20 8.83
N ALA A 29 -5.68 -2.42 8.69
CA ALA A 29 -6.86 -2.66 7.87
C ALA A 29 -8.01 -1.79 8.43
N PRO A 30 -8.76 -1.08 7.57
CA PRO A 30 -9.92 -0.32 8.03
C PRO A 30 -10.88 -1.27 8.75
N ALA A 31 -11.49 -0.79 9.85
CA ALA A 31 -12.46 -1.57 10.59
C ALA A 31 -13.57 -2.04 9.63
N ALA A 32 -13.87 -3.34 9.65
CA ALA A 32 -14.94 -3.89 8.83
C ALA A 32 -16.25 -3.19 9.21
N GLN A 33 -16.86 -2.52 8.23
CA GLN A 33 -18.16 -1.89 8.41
C GLN A 33 -19.22 -2.96 8.17
N ASP A 34 -19.90 -3.41 9.22
CA ASP A 34 -21.05 -4.32 9.11
C ASP A 34 -22.22 -3.58 8.45
N ALA A 35 -22.20 -3.50 7.13
CA ALA A 35 -23.31 -2.98 6.35
C ALA A 35 -24.31 -4.12 6.05
N PRO A 36 -25.63 -3.87 6.09
CA PRO A 36 -26.63 -4.85 5.69
C PRO A 36 -26.36 -5.35 4.26
N ALA A 37 -26.60 -6.64 4.00
CA ALA A 37 -26.34 -7.28 2.70
C ALA A 37 -27.01 -6.58 1.50
N ASP A 38 -28.09 -5.83 1.75
CA ASP A 38 -28.87 -5.12 0.72
C ASP A 38 -28.43 -3.66 0.51
N THR A 39 -27.34 -3.21 1.15
CA THR A 39 -26.84 -1.84 1.02
C THR A 39 -25.59 -1.79 0.15
N THR A 40 -25.50 -0.81 -0.75
CA THR A 40 -24.25 -0.53 -1.47
C THR A 40 -23.17 -0.13 -0.48
N GLN A 41 -22.07 -0.87 -0.48
CA GLN A 41 -20.93 -0.60 0.39
C GLN A 41 -19.88 0.18 -0.38
N VAL A 42 -19.40 1.29 0.18
CA VAL A 42 -18.40 2.16 -0.46
C VAL A 42 -17.19 2.27 0.44
N TRP A 43 -16.02 1.98 -0.12
CA TRP A 43 -14.73 2.14 0.55
C TRP A 43 -13.82 3.05 -0.25
N MET A 44 -12.95 3.75 0.47
CA MET A 44 -11.86 4.54 -0.07
C MET A 44 -10.57 4.07 0.59
N SER A 45 -9.52 3.89 -0.19
CA SER A 45 -8.19 3.61 0.34
C SER A 45 -7.55 4.85 0.95
N ASP A 46 -6.50 4.64 1.74
CA ASP A 46 -5.46 5.66 1.93
C ASP A 46 -4.74 5.95 0.60
N VAL A 47 -3.92 7.00 0.58
CA VAL A 47 -3.10 7.33 -0.59
C VAL A 47 -2.03 6.27 -0.80
N TYR A 48 -2.15 5.51 -1.90
CA TYR A 48 -1.13 4.58 -2.36
C TYR A 48 -0.04 5.29 -3.18
N PRO A 49 1.20 4.75 -3.20
CA PRO A 49 2.22 5.18 -4.14
C PRO A 49 1.76 4.97 -5.59
N ALA A 50 2.09 5.93 -6.46
CA ALA A 50 1.85 5.82 -7.90
C ALA A 50 3.18 5.91 -8.67
N ALA A 51 3.24 5.30 -9.85
CA ALA A 51 4.47 5.19 -10.63
C ALA A 51 4.94 6.55 -11.22
N ASP A 52 3.99 7.39 -11.61
CA ASP A 52 4.21 8.66 -12.32
C ASP A 52 3.38 9.83 -11.74
N ALA A 53 2.73 9.62 -10.59
CA ALA A 53 1.96 10.62 -9.88
C ALA A 53 2.38 10.70 -8.40
N PRO A 54 2.17 11.85 -7.73
CA PRO A 54 2.35 12.00 -6.27
C PRO A 54 1.71 10.92 -5.40
N GLY A 55 0.60 10.32 -5.87
CA GLY A 55 -0.08 9.21 -5.21
C GLY A 55 -1.36 8.83 -5.94
N MET A 56 -2.05 7.81 -5.45
CA MET A 56 -3.30 7.30 -6.00
C MET A 56 -4.27 6.93 -4.89
N LEU A 57 -5.54 7.28 -5.05
CA LEU A 57 -6.65 6.79 -4.22
C LEU A 57 -7.46 5.75 -4.98
N GLN A 58 -7.92 4.72 -4.29
CA GLN A 58 -8.79 3.70 -4.83
C GLN A 58 -10.15 3.77 -4.14
N MET A 59 -11.20 4.05 -4.90
CA MET A 59 -12.59 3.92 -4.44
C MET A 59 -13.18 2.62 -4.98
N VAL A 60 -13.93 1.92 -4.12
CA VAL A 60 -14.67 0.71 -4.50
C VAL A 60 -16.10 0.85 -4.03
N ALA A 61 -17.06 0.72 -4.93
CA ALA A 61 -18.48 0.57 -4.62
C ALA A 61 -18.91 -0.87 -4.93
N LEU A 62 -19.37 -1.60 -3.91
CA LEU A 62 -19.92 -2.94 -4.05
C LEU A 62 -21.44 -2.88 -3.93
N TYR A 63 -22.12 -3.29 -4.99
CA TYR A 63 -23.57 -3.32 -5.04
C TYR A 63 -24.13 -4.64 -4.51
N PRO A 64 -25.38 -4.68 -4.02
CA PRO A 64 -26.01 -5.90 -3.50
C PRO A 64 -26.12 -7.06 -4.51
N ASN A 65 -26.08 -6.75 -5.81
CA ASN A 65 -26.09 -7.74 -6.88
C ASN A 65 -24.71 -8.35 -7.18
N ASN A 66 -23.73 -8.15 -6.31
CA ASN A 66 -22.33 -8.55 -6.47
C ASN A 66 -21.58 -7.88 -7.64
N ALA A 67 -22.15 -6.82 -8.24
CA ALA A 67 -21.39 -5.97 -9.14
C ALA A 67 -20.48 -5.04 -8.31
N ALA A 68 -19.33 -4.67 -8.86
CA ALA A 68 -18.42 -3.72 -8.25
C ALA A 68 -18.00 -2.65 -9.25
N GLU A 69 -17.97 -1.40 -8.80
CA GLU A 69 -17.32 -0.29 -9.49
C GLU A 69 -16.03 0.06 -8.76
N VAL A 70 -14.96 0.28 -9.53
CA VAL A 70 -13.61 0.53 -9.03
C VAL A 70 -13.07 1.76 -9.73
N VAL A 71 -12.80 2.83 -8.98
CA VAL A 71 -12.31 4.12 -9.52
C VAL A 71 -10.94 4.43 -8.94
N SER A 72 -9.94 4.55 -9.80
CA SER A 72 -8.57 4.93 -9.43
C SER A 72 -8.34 6.40 -9.73
N ILE A 73 -8.05 7.18 -8.69
CA ILE A 73 -7.82 8.63 -8.79
C ILE A 73 -6.32 8.86 -8.61
N TYR A 74 -5.64 9.28 -9.68
CA TYR A 74 -4.24 9.70 -9.62
C TYR A 74 -4.18 11.14 -9.15
N LEU A 75 -3.47 11.39 -8.04
CA LEU A 75 -3.28 12.73 -7.51
C LEU A 75 -2.37 13.51 -8.44
N THR A 76 -2.86 14.56 -9.07
CA THR A 76 -2.06 15.46 -9.91
C THR A 76 -1.70 16.73 -9.14
N LYS A 77 -0.82 17.56 -9.70
CA LYS A 77 -0.54 18.90 -9.17
C LYS A 77 -1.66 19.87 -9.59
N GLY A 78 -2.70 19.98 -8.75
CA GLY A 78 -3.80 20.98 -8.83
C GLY A 78 -5.01 20.53 -9.67
N ALA A 79 -6.26 20.73 -9.29
CA ALA A 79 -6.84 21.70 -8.35
C ALA A 79 -7.77 21.03 -7.31
N ILE A 80 -7.76 21.53 -6.07
CA ILE A 80 -8.94 21.40 -5.21
C ILE A 80 -9.98 22.35 -5.83
N VAL A 81 -11.03 21.78 -6.39
CA VAL A 81 -12.23 22.53 -6.78
C VAL A 81 -13.14 22.46 -5.55
N GLU A 82 -13.41 23.63 -4.96
CA GLU A 82 -14.43 23.81 -3.92
C GLU A 82 -15.84 23.52 -4.45
#